data_AF-A0A1J3IZN2-F1
#
_entry.id   AF-A0A1J3IZN2-F1
#
_cell.length_a   1.000
_cell.length_b   1.000
_cell.length_c   1.000
_cell.angle_alpha   90.00
_cell.angle_beta   90.00
_cell.angle_gamma   90.00
#
_symmetry.space_group_name_H-M   'P 1'
#
loop_
_entity.id
_entity.type
_entity.pdbx_description
1 polymer ?
#
loop_
_entity_poly.entity_id
_entity_poly.type
_entity_poly.pdbx_seq_one_letter_code
_entity_poly.pdbx_strand_id
1 'polypeptide(L)'
;TDKKLHDQKALAEIYLLSLSDNIVTTARSTFGYIAHSLGGLKPWILYKPENNTAPDPPCVRAMSMEPCFIRAPLHGCQAKTVKISPFVMHCEDWIPGLKLVDAPNVSSSTTSIVA
;
A
#
# COMPACT_ATOMS: atom_id res chain seq x y z
N THR A 1 2.84 15.52 -29.03
CA THR A 1 1.36 15.54 -28.89
C THR A 1 0.83 14.23 -28.34
N ASP A 2 1.46 13.10 -28.66
CA ASP A 2 1.04 11.75 -28.20
C ASP A 2 1.21 11.51 -26.69
N LYS A 3 2.22 12.10 -26.06
CA LYS A 3 2.44 11.98 -24.60
C LYS A 3 1.25 12.48 -23.78
N LYS A 4 0.66 13.62 -24.18
CA LYS A 4 -0.52 14.18 -23.49
C LYS A 4 -1.72 13.24 -23.60
N LEU A 5 -1.98 12.69 -24.78
CA LEU A 5 -3.08 11.76 -24.99
C LEU A 5 -2.85 10.44 -24.23
N HIS A 6 -1.62 9.93 -24.22
CA HIS A 6 -1.23 8.78 -23.41
C HIS A 6 -1.52 9.00 -21.93
N ASP A 7 -1.07 10.13 -21.38
CA ASP A 7 -1.23 10.43 -19.95
C ASP A 7 -2.71 10.65 -19.58
N GLN A 8 -3.51 11.22 -20.50
CA GLN A 8 -4.96 11.34 -20.32
C GLN A 8 -5.66 9.97 -20.27
N LYS A 9 -5.23 9.02 -21.10
CA LYS A 9 -5.76 7.65 -21.07
C LYS A 9 -5.34 6.93 -19.79
N ALA A 10 -4.07 7.05 -19.40
CA ALA A 10 -3.57 6.51 -18.14
C ALA A 10 -4.35 7.05 -16.93
N LEU A 11 -4.64 8.36 -16.91
CA LEU A 11 -5.49 8.95 -15.87
C LEU A 11 -6.91 8.41 -15.91
N ALA A 12 -7.52 8.27 -17.09
CA ALA A 12 -8.85 7.68 -17.21
C ALA A 12 -8.89 6.25 -16.68
N GLU A 13 -7.86 5.43 -16.94
CA GLU A 13 -7.73 4.08 -16.42
C GLU A 13 -7.58 4.04 -14.89
N ILE A 14 -6.80 4.96 -14.29
CA ILE A 14 -6.71 5.11 -12.82
C ILE A 14 -8.10 5.35 -12.23
N TYR A 15 -8.88 6.27 -12.82
CA TYR A 15 -10.24 6.55 -12.35
C TYR A 15 -11.16 5.33 -12.53
N LEU A 16 -11.12 4.65 -13.67
CA LEU A 16 -11.93 3.46 -13.90
C LEU A 16 -11.65 2.37 -12.86
N LEU A 17 -10.38 2.15 -12.50
CA LEU A 17 -10.00 1.22 -11.42
C LEU A 17 -10.51 1.68 -10.04
N SER A 18 -10.45 2.99 -9.76
CA SER A 18 -10.93 3.56 -8.49
C SER A 18 -12.43 3.40 -8.25
N LEU A 19 -13.20 3.17 -9.32
CA LEU A 19 -14.65 2.98 -9.28
C LEU A 19 -15.07 1.51 -9.06
N SER A 20 -14.11 0.59 -8.86
CA SER A 20 -14.39 -0.82 -8.59
C SER A 20 -14.79 -1.05 -7.12
N ASP A 21 -15.59 -2.08 -6.85
CA ASP A 21 -15.91 -2.48 -5.47
C ASP A 21 -14.72 -3.12 -4.75
N ASN A 22 -13.90 -3.85 -5.50
CA ASN A 22 -12.68 -4.51 -5.01
C ASN A 22 -11.59 -4.34 -6.06
N ILE A 23 -10.39 -3.99 -5.60
CA ILE A 23 -9.25 -3.72 -6.48
C ILE A 23 -8.07 -4.65 -6.15
N VAL A 24 -7.45 -5.16 -7.21
CA VAL A 24 -6.17 -5.88 -7.16
C VAL A 24 -5.12 -4.99 -7.80
N THR A 25 -3.99 -4.78 -7.12
CA THR A 25 -2.88 -3.96 -7.62
C THR A 25 -1.58 -4.76 -7.70
N THR A 26 -0.58 -4.21 -8.38
CA THR A 26 0.75 -4.80 -8.49
C THR A 26 1.73 -4.13 -7.52
N ALA A 27 2.62 -4.92 -6.94
CA ALA A 27 3.67 -4.45 -6.04
C ALA A 27 4.48 -3.28 -6.66
N ARG A 28 4.67 -2.22 -5.88
CA ARG A 28 5.42 -0.98 -6.23
C ARG A 28 4.81 -0.12 -7.34
N SER A 29 3.58 -0.39 -7.77
CA SER A 29 2.92 0.40 -8.81
C SER A 29 2.27 1.65 -8.22
N THR A 30 2.87 2.83 -8.47
CA THR A 30 2.26 4.10 -8.07
C THR A 30 0.94 4.36 -8.82
N PHE A 31 0.76 3.80 -10.02
CA PHE A 31 -0.52 3.82 -10.73
C PHE A 31 -1.62 3.14 -9.91
N GLY A 32 -1.33 1.96 -9.36
CA GLY A 32 -2.23 1.25 -8.45
C GLY A 32 -2.47 2.01 -7.15
N TYR A 33 -1.44 2.64 -6.60
CA TYR A 33 -1.55 3.45 -5.38
C TYR A 33 -2.58 4.56 -5.53
N ILE A 34 -2.51 5.33 -6.62
CA ILE A 34 -3.47 6.40 -6.87
C ILE A 34 -4.88 5.82 -7.07
N ALA A 35 -5.01 4.75 -7.85
CA ALA A 35 -6.31 4.13 -8.13
C ALA A 35 -7.04 3.68 -6.85
N HIS A 36 -6.39 2.89 -5.99
CA HIS A 36 -7.04 2.41 -4.77
C HIS A 36 -7.23 3.52 -3.73
N SER A 37 -6.34 4.52 -3.68
CA SER A 37 -6.48 5.66 -2.76
C SER A 37 -7.66 6.55 -3.14
N LEU A 38 -7.87 6.83 -4.44
CA LEU A 38 -9.01 7.60 -4.93
C LEU A 38 -10.35 6.91 -4.64
N GLY A 39 -10.39 5.59 -4.74
CA GLY A 39 -11.59 4.80 -4.46
C GLY A 39 -11.85 4.55 -2.97
N GLY A 40 -10.92 4.95 -2.09
CA GLY A 40 -10.98 4.57 -0.67
C GLY A 40 -10.89 3.06 -0.43
N LEU A 41 -10.22 2.34 -1.34
CA LEU A 41 -10.21 0.88 -1.39
C LEU A 41 -8.95 0.34 -0.72
N LYS A 42 -9.11 -0.70 0.10
CA LYS A 42 -7.99 -1.50 0.61
C LYS A 42 -7.65 -2.62 -0.38
N PRO A 43 -6.56 -2.52 -1.16
CA PRO A 43 -6.30 -3.43 -2.28
C PRO A 43 -5.87 -4.84 -1.82
N TRP A 44 -6.00 -5.81 -2.73
CA TRP A 44 -5.14 -6.99 -2.73
C TRP A 44 -3.91 -6.72 -3.58
N ILE A 45 -2.71 -6.90 -3.03
CA ILE A 45 -1.45 -6.59 -3.72
C ILE A 45 -0.83 -7.88 -4.24
N LEU A 46 -0.71 -8.00 -5.56
CA LEU A 46 0.06 -9.04 -6.23
C LEU A 46 1.54 -8.80 -5.98
N TYR A 47 2.21 -9.79 -5.38
CA TYR A 47 3.65 -9.73 -5.19
C TYR A 47 4.39 -9.75 -6.52
N LYS A 48 5.55 -9.09 -6.55
CA LYS A 48 6.39 -9.09 -7.74
C LYS A 48 6.91 -10.52 -7.98
N PRO A 49 6.73 -11.10 -9.19
CA PRO A 49 7.37 -12.36 -9.54
C PRO A 49 8.90 -12.25 -9.52
N GLU A 50 9.56 -13.28 -9.01
CA GLU A 50 11.01 -13.45 -9.07
C GLU A 50 11.34 -14.63 -9.98
N ASN A 51 12.35 -14.50 -10.83
CA ASN A 51 12.77 -15.56 -11.78
C ASN A 51 11.61 -16.13 -12.61
N ASN A 52 10.67 -15.27 -13.04
CA ASN A 52 9.46 -15.66 -13.78
C ASN A 52 8.59 -16.72 -13.08
N THR A 53 8.70 -16.82 -11.75
CA THR A 53 7.93 -17.76 -10.94
C THR A 53 6.88 -16.99 -10.13
N ALA A 54 5.66 -17.52 -10.11
CA ALA A 54 4.57 -16.93 -9.33
C ALA A 54 4.89 -17.05 -7.82
N PRO A 55 4.79 -15.96 -7.03
CA PRO A 55 4.93 -16.03 -5.58
C PRO A 55 3.86 -16.92 -4.93
N ASP A 56 4.18 -17.52 -3.78
CA ASP A 56 3.23 -18.25 -2.94
C ASP A 56 3.30 -17.71 -1.49
N PRO A 57 2.25 -17.04 -0.97
CA PRO A 57 0.99 -16.74 -1.65
C PRO A 57 1.17 -15.72 -2.79
N PRO A 58 0.28 -15.69 -3.79
CA PRO A 58 0.40 -14.80 -4.95
C PRO A 58 0.09 -13.33 -4.63
N CYS A 59 -0.72 -13.08 -3.61
CA CYS A 59 -1.10 -11.74 -3.16
C CYS A 59 -1.33 -11.67 -1.65
N VAL A 60 -1.36 -10.45 -1.15
CA VAL A 60 -1.66 -10.13 0.25
C VAL A 60 -2.68 -9.00 0.32
N ARG A 61 -3.55 -9.01 1.34
CA ARG A 61 -4.42 -7.86 1.58
C ARG A 61 -3.61 -6.73 2.20
N ALA A 62 -3.72 -5.52 1.63
CA ALA A 62 -3.08 -4.36 2.24
C ALA A 62 -3.62 -4.08 3.64
N MET A 63 -2.77 -3.51 4.48
CA MET A 63 -3.06 -3.03 5.83
C MET A 63 -4.01 -1.82 5.81
N SER A 64 -3.85 -0.93 4.82
CA SER A 64 -4.66 0.27 4.62
C SER A 64 -4.74 0.64 3.13
N MET A 65 -5.62 1.60 2.81
CA MET A 65 -5.74 2.18 1.47
C MET A 65 -4.61 3.16 1.11
N GLU A 66 -3.70 3.45 2.04
CA GLU A 66 -2.69 4.49 1.87
C GLU A 66 -1.56 4.08 0.91
N PRO A 67 -1.01 5.03 0.13
CA PRO A 67 0.10 4.76 -0.76
C PRO A 67 1.39 4.45 0.02
N CYS A 68 2.29 3.68 -0.60
CA CYS A 68 3.63 3.47 -0.05
C CYS A 68 4.58 4.63 -0.39
N PHE A 69 5.26 5.18 0.61
CA PHE A 69 6.40 6.08 0.43
C PHE A 69 7.66 5.27 0.06
N ILE A 70 7.81 4.95 -1.23
CA ILE A 70 8.83 4.03 -1.77
C ILE A 70 10.27 4.49 -1.47
N ARG A 71 10.50 5.80 -1.42
CA ARG A 71 11.80 6.43 -1.13
C ARG A 71 11.82 7.11 0.23
N ALA A 72 11.28 6.42 1.23
CA ALA A 72 11.36 6.89 2.60
C ALA A 72 12.83 7.04 3.05
N PRO A 73 13.15 8.08 3.83
CA PRO A 73 14.47 8.20 4.44
C PRO A 73 14.68 7.05 5.43
N LEU A 74 15.89 6.50 5.50
CA LEU A 74 16.23 5.40 6.42
C LEU A 74 16.49 5.88 7.86
N HIS A 75 16.67 7.19 8.04
CA HIS A 75 17.07 7.81 9.30
C HIS A 75 16.22 9.07 9.56
N GLY A 76 15.94 9.35 10.83
CA GLY A 76 15.31 10.60 11.25
C GLY A 76 16.35 11.67 11.54
N CYS A 77 15.91 12.93 11.71
CA CYS A 77 16.81 14.06 11.99
C CYS A 77 17.71 13.84 13.21
N GLN A 78 17.17 13.16 14.25
CA GLN A 78 17.88 12.83 15.49
C GLN A 78 17.99 11.32 15.74
N ALA A 79 17.32 10.50 14.92
CA ALA A 79 17.17 9.06 15.15
C ALA A 79 17.97 8.27 14.11
N LYS A 80 18.74 7.29 14.59
CA LYS A 80 19.56 6.39 13.73
C LYS A 80 18.71 5.47 12.85
N THR A 81 17.43 5.31 13.11
CA THR A 81 16.49 4.55 12.26
C THR A 81 15.14 5.23 12.26
N VAL A 82 14.33 4.98 11.23
CA VAL A 82 12.92 5.38 11.28
C VAL A 82 12.23 4.67 12.44
N LYS A 83 11.49 5.44 13.24
CA LYS A 83 10.67 4.90 14.32
C LYS A 83 9.32 4.47 13.76
N ILE A 84 9.11 3.16 13.65
CA ILE A 84 7.78 2.58 13.40
C ILE A 84 6.86 2.94 14.56
N SER A 85 5.62 3.29 14.23
CA SER A 85 4.61 3.72 15.19
C SER A 85 3.30 2.97 14.92
N PRO A 86 2.30 3.04 15.81
CA PRO A 86 1.01 2.40 15.56
C PRO A 86 0.31 2.84 14.27
N PHE A 87 0.68 4.01 13.72
CA PHE A 87 0.09 4.61 12.52
C PHE A 87 1.03 4.59 11.31
N VAL A 88 2.28 4.15 11.47
CA VAL A 88 3.30 4.17 10.41
C VAL A 88 4.01 2.82 10.41
N MET A 89 3.83 2.06 9.33
CA MET A 89 4.41 0.72 9.16
C MET A 89 5.19 0.63 7.85
N HIS A 90 6.01 -0.41 7.71
CA HIS A 90 6.62 -0.76 6.44
C HIS A 90 5.59 -1.24 5.43
N CYS A 91 5.79 -0.95 4.15
CA CYS A 91 4.85 -1.38 3.10
C CYS A 91 4.90 -2.89 2.90
N GLU A 92 3.74 -3.46 2.53
CA GLU A 92 3.56 -4.90 2.29
C GLU A 92 4.35 -5.39 1.07
N ASP A 93 4.55 -4.50 0.11
CA ASP A 93 5.11 -4.79 -1.21
C ASP A 93 6.51 -4.19 -1.44
N TRP A 94 6.98 -3.39 -0.48
CA TRP A 94 8.31 -2.80 -0.48
C TRP A 94 8.75 -2.47 0.95
N ILE A 95 9.47 -3.41 1.58
CA ILE A 95 9.89 -3.32 2.99
C ILE A 95 10.63 -2.01 3.31
N PRO A 96 11.55 -1.47 2.49
CA PRO A 96 12.20 -0.19 2.79
C PRO A 96 11.27 1.03 2.77
N GLY A 97 10.08 0.90 2.17
CA GLY A 97 9.07 1.95 2.14
C GLY A 97 8.29 2.04 3.44
N LEU A 98 7.58 3.15 3.60
CA LEU A 98 6.69 3.40 4.74
C LEU A 98 5.28 3.73 4.25
N LYS A 99 4.26 3.33 5.00
CA LYS A 99 2.88 3.73 4.75
C LYS A 99 2.15 4.02 6.05
N LEU A 100 1.10 4.83 5.93
CA LEU A 100 0.17 5.08 7.00
C LEU A 100 -0.78 3.90 7.15
N VAL A 101 -1.12 3.55 8.38
CA VAL A 101 -2.09 2.51 8.71
C VAL A 101 -3.09 3.04 9.72
N ASP A 102 -4.28 2.44 9.74
CA ASP A 102 -5.29 2.76 10.74
C ASP A 102 -4.76 2.46 12.15
N ALA A 103 -5.19 3.25 13.13
CA ALA A 103 -4.86 3.00 14.52
C ALA A 103 -5.25 1.56 14.89
N PRO A 104 -4.45 0.83 15.69
CA PRO A 104 -4.96 -0.36 16.33
C PRO A 104 -6.17 0.06 17.18
N ASN A 105 -7.32 -0.59 16.93
CA ASN A 105 -8.52 -0.39 17.72
C ASN A 105 -8.19 -0.65 19.20
N VAL A 106 -8.16 0.41 20.02
CA VAL A 106 -8.02 0.32 21.48
C VAL A 106 -9.19 -0.48 22.10
N SER A 107 -10.24 -0.77 21.33
CA SER A 107 -11.36 -1.64 21.71
C SER A 107 -11.11 -3.15 21.57
N SER A 108 -9.96 -3.59 21.04
CA SER A 108 -9.59 -5.02 21.03
C SER A 108 -8.72 -5.44 22.22
N SER A 109 -8.37 -4.51 23.11
CA SER A 109 -7.68 -4.79 24.37
C SER A 109 -8.70 -5.00 25.51
N THR A 110 -9.74 -5.81 25.29
CA THR A 110 -10.41 -6.42 26.44
C THR A 110 -9.47 -7.46 26.99
N THR A 111 -8.69 -7.01 27.97
CA THR A 111 -8.01 -7.82 28.96
C THR A 111 -8.80 -9.09 29.25
N SER A 112 -8.39 -10.21 28.67
CA SER A 112 -8.73 -11.52 29.22
C SER A 112 -7.82 -11.74 30.42
N ILE A 113 -8.18 -11.14 31.56
CA ILE A 113 -7.81 -11.73 32.85
C ILE A 113 -8.59 -13.03 32.90
N VAL A 114 -7.91 -14.13 32.58
CA VAL A 114 -8.36 -15.45 32.99
C VAL A 114 -8.18 -15.46 34.51
N ALA A 115 -9.31 -15.52 35.22
CA ALA A 115 -9.35 -15.81 36.65
C ALA A 115 -9.03 -17.28 36.91
#